data_AF-A0A6C0IKX1-F1
#
_entry.id   AF-A0A6C0IKX1-F1
#
_cell.length_a   1.000
_cell.length_b   1.000
_cell.length_c   1.000
_cell.angle_alpha   90.00
_cell.angle_beta   90.00
_cell.angle_gamma   90.00
#
_symmetry.space_group_name_H-M   'P 1'
#
loop_
_entity.id
_entity.type
_entity.pdbx_description
1 polymer ?
#
loop_
_entity_poly.entity_id
_entity_poly.type
_entity_poly.pdbx_seq_one_letter_code
_entity_poly.pdbx_strand_id
1 'polypeptide(L)'
;MIQFSQILYYLKKQQTPLLIFSFASFTYPISKILYTKVHHYLFPPEKLKTEIELYAEKHVTRFSTFSEKYNEKERNQNIAVDFYNKKILIDNLRDANNATESTWKTRLLFENTPRGNIVMYYDPYKFGFAYYSDNSSIPYPVLNAVAMKYVITFRCYDFFFDNQDIKQTSPLIKIHSEQDKKELSKEKKQESDDFKAKIKDAPFLKRKKKEEEKKEEEKKEEEKKEEEKKEKKEEIPKYRNCFVHMGKMCNMSFLKVPPQIKQNRISFTSGLLDALDQETTLQKQVMNYKDYKNNIVVSV
;
A
#
# COMPACT_ATOMS: atom_id res chain seq x y z
N MET A 1 -53.05 -86.34 -0.95
CA MET A 1 -52.67 -85.27 0.00
C MET A 1 -51.42 -84.58 -0.55
N ILE A 2 -51.60 -83.45 -1.25
CA ILE A 2 -50.47 -82.59 -1.61
C ILE A 2 -50.00 -81.95 -0.30
N GLN A 3 -48.76 -82.23 0.09
CA GLN A 3 -48.25 -81.76 1.38
C GLN A 3 -48.13 -80.23 1.35
N PHE A 4 -48.72 -79.57 2.34
CA PHE A 4 -48.68 -78.11 2.56
C PHE A 4 -47.27 -77.50 2.46
N SER A 5 -46.24 -78.32 2.75
CA SER A 5 -44.82 -77.97 2.60
C SER A 5 -44.42 -77.61 1.17
N GLN A 6 -44.97 -78.28 0.15
CA GLN A 6 -44.66 -78.01 -1.26
C GLN A 6 -45.29 -76.69 -1.74
N ILE A 7 -46.48 -76.34 -1.25
CA ILE A 7 -47.18 -75.09 -1.58
C ILE A 7 -46.45 -73.89 -0.96
N LEU A 8 -46.04 -74.01 0.32
CA LEU A 8 -45.24 -72.97 1.00
C LEU A 8 -43.86 -72.77 0.35
N TYR A 9 -43.21 -73.86 -0.08
CA TYR A 9 -41.94 -73.78 -0.81
C TYR A 9 -42.11 -73.07 -2.17
N TYR A 10 -43.19 -73.36 -2.90
CA TYR A 10 -43.48 -72.73 -4.18
C TYR A 10 -43.79 -71.22 -4.03
N LEU A 11 -44.61 -70.85 -3.04
CA LEU A 11 -44.90 -69.44 -2.70
C LEU A 11 -43.63 -68.68 -2.28
N LYS A 12 -42.77 -69.29 -1.46
CA LYS A 12 -41.50 -68.69 -1.06
C LYS A 12 -40.54 -68.50 -2.25
N LYS A 13 -40.52 -69.44 -3.19
CA LYS A 13 -39.70 -69.36 -4.43
C LYS A 13 -40.22 -68.32 -5.43
N GLN A 14 -41.52 -68.02 -5.41
CA GLN A 14 -42.15 -67.04 -6.30
C GLN A 14 -42.14 -65.62 -5.71
N GLN A 15 -42.16 -65.47 -4.38
CA GLN A 15 -42.08 -64.17 -3.70
C GLN A 15 -40.64 -63.62 -3.59
N THR A 16 -39.61 -64.47 -3.53
CA THR A 16 -38.20 -64.01 -3.46
C THR A 16 -37.76 -63.16 -4.67
N PRO A 17 -38.04 -63.50 -5.94
CA PRO A 17 -37.65 -62.62 -7.05
C PRO A 17 -38.41 -61.30 -7.01
N LEU A 18 -39.71 -61.30 -6.69
CA LEU A 18 -40.52 -60.07 -6.61
C LEU A 18 -40.03 -59.11 -5.50
N LEU A 19 -39.64 -59.65 -4.34
CA LEU A 19 -39.03 -58.85 -3.28
C LEU A 19 -37.67 -58.30 -3.71
N ILE A 20 -36.82 -59.08 -4.38
CA ILE A 20 -35.53 -58.60 -4.90
C ILE A 20 -35.72 -57.49 -5.94
N PHE A 21 -36.68 -57.62 -6.86
CA PHE A 21 -37.03 -56.58 -7.83
C PHE A 21 -37.60 -55.31 -7.14
N SER A 22 -38.41 -55.47 -6.10
CA SER A 22 -38.94 -54.36 -5.30
C SER A 22 -37.83 -53.62 -4.53
N PHE A 23 -36.91 -54.35 -3.89
CA PHE A 23 -35.78 -53.76 -3.17
C PHE A 23 -34.76 -53.11 -4.12
N ALA A 24 -34.47 -53.72 -5.28
CA ALA A 24 -33.62 -53.12 -6.30
C ALA A 24 -34.20 -51.81 -6.87
N SER A 25 -35.53 -51.76 -7.06
CA SER A 25 -36.22 -50.57 -7.54
C SER A 25 -36.21 -49.41 -6.54
N PHE A 26 -36.15 -49.71 -5.23
CA PHE A 26 -36.10 -48.69 -4.18
C PHE A 26 -34.67 -48.27 -3.80
N THR A 27 -33.72 -49.20 -3.83
CA THR A 27 -32.31 -48.94 -3.46
C THR A 27 -31.55 -48.18 -4.56
N TYR A 28 -31.86 -48.41 -5.83
CA TYR A 28 -31.24 -47.72 -6.96
C TYR A 28 -31.47 -46.19 -6.99
N PRO A 29 -32.69 -45.64 -6.80
CA PRO A 29 -32.88 -44.19 -6.75
C PRO A 29 -32.22 -43.57 -5.52
N ILE A 30 -32.24 -44.25 -4.37
CA ILE A 30 -31.60 -43.78 -3.13
C ILE A 30 -30.08 -43.72 -3.30
N SER A 31 -29.46 -44.76 -3.87
CA SER A 31 -28.02 -44.78 -4.12
C SER A 31 -27.61 -43.73 -5.16
N LYS A 32 -28.41 -43.50 -6.19
CA LYS A 32 -28.18 -42.43 -7.18
C LYS A 32 -28.25 -41.04 -6.54
N ILE A 33 -29.23 -40.77 -5.68
CA ILE A 33 -29.34 -39.49 -4.96
C ILE A 33 -28.14 -39.31 -4.01
N LEU A 34 -27.77 -40.34 -3.24
CA LEU A 34 -26.60 -40.29 -2.38
C LEU A 34 -25.32 -40.05 -3.19
N TYR A 35 -25.14 -40.76 -4.30
CA TYR A 35 -24.00 -40.57 -5.20
C TYR A 35 -23.95 -39.16 -5.75
N THR A 36 -25.07 -38.59 -6.22
CA THR A 36 -25.08 -37.20 -6.72
C THR A 36 -24.77 -36.17 -5.62
N LYS A 37 -25.26 -36.37 -4.39
CA LYS A 37 -24.94 -35.48 -3.26
C LYS A 37 -23.47 -35.60 -2.85
N VAL A 38 -22.94 -36.82 -2.77
CA VAL A 38 -21.54 -37.08 -2.46
C VAL A 38 -20.64 -36.54 -3.57
N HIS A 39 -20.99 -36.74 -4.83
CA HIS A 39 -20.26 -36.21 -5.98
C HIS A 39 -20.31 -34.68 -6.02
N HIS A 40 -21.44 -34.05 -5.71
CA HIS A 40 -21.54 -32.59 -5.63
C HIS A 40 -20.78 -32.02 -4.42
N TYR A 41 -20.66 -32.78 -3.33
CA TYR A 41 -19.87 -32.42 -2.16
C TYR A 41 -18.36 -32.58 -2.41
N LEU A 42 -17.94 -33.65 -3.08
CA LEU A 42 -16.54 -33.92 -3.43
C LEU A 42 -16.07 -33.05 -4.60
N PHE A 43 -16.95 -32.77 -5.55
CA PHE A 43 -16.71 -31.97 -6.74
C PHE A 43 -17.77 -30.86 -6.83
N PRO A 44 -17.69 -29.85 -5.94
CA PRO A 44 -18.55 -28.68 -6.06
C PRO A 44 -18.35 -28.06 -7.46
N PRO A 45 -19.42 -27.63 -8.15
CA PRO A 45 -19.28 -27.00 -9.46
C PRO A 45 -18.37 -25.78 -9.33
N GLU A 46 -17.46 -25.62 -10.29
CA GLU A 46 -16.60 -24.45 -10.34
C GLU A 46 -17.46 -23.19 -10.29
N LYS A 47 -17.18 -22.31 -9.32
CA LYS A 47 -17.88 -21.02 -9.23
C LYS A 47 -17.58 -20.26 -10.52
N LEU A 48 -18.64 -19.78 -11.19
CA LEU A 48 -18.49 -18.89 -12.33
C LEU A 48 -17.68 -17.68 -11.88
N LYS A 49 -16.51 -17.50 -12.50
CA LYS A 49 -15.61 -16.39 -12.17
C LYS A 49 -16.30 -15.08 -12.52
N THR A 50 -16.18 -14.13 -11.62
CA THR A 50 -16.68 -12.77 -11.85
C THR A 50 -15.82 -12.06 -12.91
N GLU A 51 -16.38 -11.05 -13.59
CA GLU A 51 -15.64 -10.25 -14.58
C GLU A 51 -14.37 -9.62 -13.99
N ILE A 52 -14.41 -9.25 -12.71
CA ILE A 52 -13.29 -8.70 -11.97
C ILE A 52 -12.17 -9.74 -11.78
N GLU A 53 -12.51 -10.98 -11.45
CA GLU A 53 -11.53 -12.06 -11.28
C GLU A 53 -10.88 -12.42 -12.62
N LEU A 54 -11.66 -12.53 -13.70
CA LEU A 54 -11.13 -12.75 -15.05
C LEU A 54 -10.17 -11.63 -15.47
N TYR A 55 -10.51 -10.38 -15.15
CA TYR A 55 -9.62 -9.24 -15.39
C TYR A 55 -8.32 -9.37 -14.58
N ALA A 56 -8.39 -9.72 -13.30
CA ALA A 56 -7.20 -9.89 -12.46
C ALA A 56 -6.29 -11.02 -12.98
N GLU A 57 -6.86 -12.19 -13.31
CA GLU A 57 -6.11 -13.35 -13.82
C GLU A 57 -5.37 -13.04 -15.13
N LYS A 58 -6.00 -12.27 -16.03
CA LYS A 58 -5.37 -11.81 -17.27
C LYS A 58 -4.12 -10.96 -17.01
N HIS A 59 -4.15 -10.11 -15.98
CA HIS A 59 -3.02 -9.25 -15.64
C HIS A 59 -1.92 -10.03 -14.91
N VAL A 60 -2.29 -10.97 -14.03
CA VAL A 60 -1.34 -11.88 -13.36
C VAL A 60 -0.58 -12.72 -14.39
N THR A 61 -1.28 -13.35 -15.33
CA THR A 61 -0.64 -14.15 -16.40
C THR A 61 0.30 -13.33 -17.27
N ARG A 62 -0.11 -12.11 -17.65
CA ARG A 62 0.74 -11.17 -18.39
C ARG A 62 1.97 -10.73 -17.59
N PHE A 63 1.82 -10.57 -16.28
CA PHE A 63 2.90 -10.18 -15.39
C PHE A 63 3.92 -11.30 -15.20
N SER A 64 3.47 -12.54 -14.97
CA SER A 64 4.34 -13.71 -14.85
C SER A 64 5.13 -13.96 -16.15
N THR A 65 4.44 -13.93 -17.30
CA THR A 65 5.11 -14.09 -18.61
C THR A 65 6.14 -12.99 -18.88
N PHE A 66 5.87 -11.75 -18.46
CA PHE A 66 6.85 -10.66 -18.52
C PHE A 66 8.05 -10.93 -17.61
N SER A 67 7.82 -11.41 -16.38
CA SER A 67 8.88 -11.74 -15.43
C SER A 67 9.80 -12.86 -15.93
N GLU A 68 9.26 -13.85 -16.63
CA GLU A 68 10.03 -14.98 -17.18
C GLU A 68 10.81 -14.59 -18.44
N LYS A 69 10.27 -13.66 -19.24
CA LYS A 69 10.85 -13.28 -20.54
C LYS A 69 12.05 -12.34 -20.43
N TYR A 70 12.10 -11.48 -19.41
CA TYR A 70 13.07 -10.38 -19.32
C TYR A 70 13.99 -10.52 -18.10
N ASN A 71 15.25 -10.12 -18.27
CA ASN A 71 16.23 -10.10 -17.18
C ASN A 71 15.93 -8.99 -16.16
N GLU A 72 16.45 -9.10 -14.93
CA GLU A 72 16.23 -8.10 -13.86
C GLU A 72 16.59 -6.66 -14.27
N LYS A 73 17.71 -6.47 -14.98
CA LYS A 73 18.11 -5.14 -15.50
C LYS A 73 17.14 -4.59 -16.56
N GLU A 74 16.56 -5.46 -17.37
CA GLU A 74 15.59 -5.08 -18.41
C GLU A 74 14.22 -4.78 -17.81
N ARG A 75 13.85 -5.49 -16.74
CA ARG A 75 12.61 -5.28 -15.98
C ARG A 75 12.59 -3.94 -15.25
N ASN A 76 13.75 -3.41 -14.86
CA ASN A 76 13.91 -2.22 -14.00
C ASN A 76 14.68 -1.06 -14.66
N GLN A 77 14.67 -0.95 -15.99
CA GLN A 77 15.44 0.06 -16.74
C GLN A 77 15.19 1.51 -16.30
N ASN A 78 13.97 1.80 -15.83
CA ASN A 78 13.52 3.15 -15.57
C ASN A 78 13.56 3.54 -14.08
N ILE A 79 14.05 2.65 -13.22
CA ILE A 79 14.24 2.91 -11.79
C ILE A 79 15.64 3.48 -11.59
N ALA A 80 15.73 4.67 -11.01
CA ALA A 80 17.01 5.26 -10.64
C ALA A 80 17.61 4.53 -9.43
N VAL A 81 18.94 4.46 -9.38
CA VAL A 81 19.68 3.78 -8.29
C VAL A 81 19.34 4.38 -6.92
N ASP A 82 19.00 5.66 -6.87
CA ASP A 82 18.58 6.38 -5.66
C ASP A 82 17.37 5.73 -4.96
N PHE A 83 16.48 5.06 -5.69
CA PHE A 83 15.31 4.40 -5.10
C PHE A 83 15.66 3.27 -4.15
N TYR A 84 16.84 2.66 -4.33
CA TYR A 84 17.33 1.59 -3.46
C TYR A 84 18.02 2.12 -2.20
N ASN A 85 18.21 3.45 -2.08
CA ASN A 85 18.82 4.10 -0.92
C ASN A 85 17.87 5.15 -0.35
N LYS A 86 17.13 4.78 0.69
CA LYS A 86 16.08 5.64 1.30
C LYS A 86 16.56 7.02 1.72
N LYS A 87 17.76 7.11 2.31
CA LYS A 87 18.32 8.40 2.80
C LYS A 87 18.54 9.36 1.63
N ILE A 88 19.22 8.88 0.59
CA ILE A 88 19.49 9.64 -0.65
C ILE A 88 18.19 10.05 -1.32
N LEU A 89 17.22 9.14 -1.41
CA LEU A 89 15.92 9.45 -1.99
C LEU A 89 15.17 10.53 -1.20
N ILE A 90 15.13 10.44 0.14
CA ILE A 90 14.48 11.45 0.97
C ILE A 90 15.16 12.80 0.81
N ASP A 91 16.49 12.85 0.78
CA ASP A 91 17.23 14.10 0.60
C ASP A 91 16.96 14.72 -0.78
N ASN A 92 16.95 13.90 -1.84
CA ASN A 92 16.59 14.31 -3.20
C ASN A 92 15.11 14.73 -3.35
N LEU A 93 14.25 14.37 -2.39
CA LEU A 93 12.83 14.73 -2.37
C LEU A 93 12.55 15.97 -1.48
N ARG A 94 13.56 16.55 -0.81
CA ARG A 94 13.36 17.75 0.01
C ARG A 94 13.20 19.03 -0.80
N ASP A 95 13.80 19.10 -1.98
CA ASP A 95 13.76 20.33 -2.77
C ASP A 95 12.35 20.58 -3.33
N ALA A 96 11.97 21.84 -3.51
CA ALA A 96 10.64 22.15 -4.04
C ALA A 96 10.49 21.78 -5.54
N ASN A 97 11.61 21.70 -6.27
CA ASN A 97 11.68 21.48 -7.71
C ASN A 97 12.31 20.12 -8.04
N ASN A 98 11.77 19.05 -7.45
CA ASN A 98 12.33 17.71 -7.63
C ASN A 98 12.10 17.14 -9.04
N ALA A 99 13.19 16.89 -9.75
CA ALA A 99 13.15 16.25 -11.07
C ALA A 99 12.59 14.81 -10.98
N THR A 100 12.94 14.07 -9.94
CA THR A 100 12.48 12.69 -9.71
C THR A 100 10.96 12.62 -9.58
N GLU A 101 10.38 13.44 -8.72
CA GLU A 101 8.93 13.54 -8.56
C GLU A 101 8.24 13.95 -9.87
N SER A 102 8.76 14.98 -10.53
CA SER A 102 8.22 15.49 -11.80
C SER A 102 8.21 14.40 -12.89
N THR A 103 9.23 13.54 -12.91
CA THR A 103 9.35 12.42 -13.84
C THR A 103 8.29 11.35 -13.55
N TRP A 104 8.13 10.94 -12.31
CA TRP A 104 7.15 9.89 -11.95
C TRP A 104 5.70 10.37 -12.05
N LYS A 105 5.41 11.64 -11.78
CA LYS A 105 4.09 12.24 -12.03
C LYS A 105 3.73 12.31 -13.52
N THR A 106 4.71 12.35 -14.43
CA THR A 106 4.43 12.31 -15.88
C THR A 106 4.16 10.90 -16.41
N ARG A 107 4.62 9.87 -15.70
CA ARG A 107 4.39 8.47 -16.06
C ARG A 107 2.99 8.06 -15.59
N LEU A 108 1.98 8.54 -16.30
CA LEU A 108 0.58 8.25 -16.01
C LEU A 108 0.13 7.04 -16.83
N LEU A 109 -0.51 6.08 -16.16
CA LEU A 109 -1.23 5.00 -16.81
C LEU A 109 -2.72 5.30 -16.78
N PHE A 110 -3.34 5.34 -17.94
CA PHE A 110 -4.80 5.37 -18.08
C PHE A 110 -5.30 3.96 -18.38
N GLU A 111 -6.21 3.45 -17.56
CA GLU A 111 -6.78 2.12 -17.75
C GLU A 111 -8.30 2.08 -17.54
N ASN A 112 -8.99 1.38 -18.44
CA ASN A 112 -10.42 1.12 -18.34
C ASN A 112 -10.61 -0.22 -17.63
N THR A 113 -11.11 -0.18 -16.39
CA THR A 113 -11.40 -1.39 -15.62
C THR A 113 -12.90 -1.68 -15.64
N PRO A 114 -13.35 -2.93 -15.41
CA PRO A 114 -14.78 -3.26 -15.35
C PRO A 114 -15.54 -2.45 -14.29
N ARG A 115 -14.85 -1.93 -13.28
CA ARG A 115 -15.45 -1.08 -12.24
C ARG A 115 -15.39 0.42 -12.57
N GLY A 116 -14.64 0.85 -13.57
CA GLY A 116 -14.49 2.25 -13.96
C GLY A 116 -13.10 2.60 -14.48
N ASN A 117 -12.94 3.83 -14.94
CA ASN A 117 -11.65 4.31 -15.44
C ASN A 117 -10.74 4.69 -14.27
N ILE A 118 -9.45 4.41 -14.44
CA ILE A 118 -8.42 4.65 -13.44
C ILE A 118 -7.25 5.37 -14.11
N VAL A 119 -6.79 6.45 -13.50
CA VAL A 119 -5.48 7.03 -13.80
C VAL A 119 -4.56 6.76 -12.64
N MET A 120 -3.44 6.07 -12.88
CA MET A 120 -2.50 5.68 -11.85
C MET A 120 -1.09 6.16 -12.17
N TYR A 121 -0.37 6.65 -11.16
CA TYR A 121 1.05 6.94 -11.21
C TYR A 121 1.73 6.51 -9.91
N TYR A 122 3.05 6.40 -9.94
CA TYR A 122 3.83 6.09 -8.74
C TYR A 122 4.20 7.37 -7.98
N ASP A 123 3.96 7.40 -6.67
CA ASP A 123 4.31 8.50 -5.77
C ASP A 123 5.56 8.12 -4.95
N PRO A 124 6.73 8.71 -5.26
CA PRO A 124 7.97 8.43 -4.53
C PRO A 124 7.92 8.77 -3.04
N TYR A 125 7.12 9.75 -2.61
CA TYR A 125 7.04 10.14 -1.19
C TYR A 125 6.34 9.10 -0.35
N LYS A 126 5.26 8.54 -0.89
CA LYS A 126 4.43 7.55 -0.21
C LYS A 126 4.90 6.12 -0.47
N PHE A 127 5.90 5.94 -1.33
CA PHE A 127 6.37 4.64 -1.80
C PHE A 127 5.21 3.74 -2.24
N GLY A 128 4.31 4.31 -3.03
CA GLY A 128 3.04 3.66 -3.37
C GLY A 128 2.41 4.23 -4.63
N PHE A 129 1.37 3.57 -5.09
CA PHE A 129 0.63 3.98 -6.29
C PHE A 129 -0.48 4.95 -5.91
N ALA A 130 -0.43 6.14 -6.47
CA ALA A 130 -1.49 7.12 -6.37
C ALA A 130 -2.42 6.98 -7.57
N TYR A 131 -3.74 7.00 -7.32
CA TYR A 131 -4.72 6.84 -8.38
C TYR A 131 -5.90 7.80 -8.26
N TYR A 132 -6.43 8.19 -9.42
CA TYR A 132 -7.67 8.92 -9.59
C TYR A 132 -8.72 7.99 -10.19
N SER A 133 -9.93 8.09 -9.67
CA SER A 133 -11.09 7.33 -10.16
C SER A 133 -12.37 8.05 -9.80
N ASP A 134 -13.36 8.00 -10.68
CA ASP A 134 -14.68 8.60 -10.36
C ASP A 134 -15.42 7.78 -9.30
N ASN A 135 -15.18 6.47 -9.29
CA ASN A 135 -15.67 5.57 -8.26
C ASN A 135 -14.73 5.56 -7.05
N SER A 136 -15.27 5.88 -5.88
CA SER A 136 -14.50 5.97 -4.63
C SER A 136 -14.07 4.61 -4.07
N SER A 137 -14.74 3.52 -4.45
CA SER A 137 -14.51 2.17 -3.91
C SER A 137 -14.11 1.21 -5.03
N ILE A 138 -12.82 1.20 -5.38
CA ILE A 138 -12.26 0.23 -6.33
C ILE A 138 -11.69 -0.95 -5.54
N PRO A 139 -12.07 -2.19 -5.87
CA PRO A 139 -11.58 -3.36 -5.16
C PRO A 139 -10.08 -3.55 -5.38
N TYR A 140 -9.37 -3.96 -4.34
CA TYR A 140 -7.92 -4.14 -4.35
C TYR A 140 -7.39 -5.02 -5.50
N PRO A 141 -8.01 -6.17 -5.87
CA PRO A 141 -7.56 -6.97 -7.01
C PRO A 141 -7.48 -6.20 -8.33
N VAL A 142 -8.40 -5.26 -8.55
CA VAL A 142 -8.41 -4.41 -9.75
C VAL A 142 -7.26 -3.40 -9.71
N LEU A 143 -7.03 -2.75 -8.56
CA LEU A 143 -5.88 -1.86 -8.37
C LEU A 143 -4.56 -2.60 -8.56
N ASN A 144 -4.48 -3.84 -8.09
CA ASN A 144 -3.32 -4.69 -8.25
C ASN A 144 -3.04 -5.04 -9.72
N ALA A 145 -4.08 -5.41 -10.46
CA ALA A 145 -3.99 -5.68 -11.90
C ALA A 145 -3.52 -4.45 -12.70
N VAL A 146 -3.99 -3.26 -12.31
CA VAL A 146 -3.56 -1.99 -12.92
C VAL A 146 -2.10 -1.68 -12.56
N ALA A 147 -1.69 -1.91 -11.31
CA ALA A 147 -0.30 -1.78 -10.89
C ALA A 147 0.63 -2.73 -11.65
N MET A 148 0.22 -3.98 -11.87
CA MET A 148 0.97 -4.93 -12.73
C MET A 148 1.13 -4.38 -14.16
N LYS A 149 0.08 -3.81 -14.74
CA LYS A 149 0.17 -3.17 -16.07
C LYS A 149 1.13 -1.98 -16.06
N TYR A 150 1.08 -1.16 -15.02
CA TYR A 150 1.93 0.01 -14.85
C TYR A 150 3.41 -0.37 -14.86
N VAL A 151 3.80 -1.32 -14.01
CA VAL A 151 5.21 -1.71 -13.88
C VAL A 151 5.76 -2.40 -15.14
N ILE A 152 4.93 -3.11 -15.89
CA ILE A 152 5.30 -3.67 -17.20
C ILE A 152 5.51 -2.55 -18.23
N THR A 153 4.60 -1.58 -18.26
CA THR A 153 4.61 -0.50 -19.26
C THR A 153 5.79 0.44 -19.05
N PHE A 154 6.08 0.79 -17.80
CA PHE A 154 7.16 1.71 -17.44
C PHE A 154 8.45 1.02 -17.03
N ARG A 155 8.59 -0.31 -17.16
CA ARG A 155 9.81 -1.08 -16.79
C ARG A 155 10.33 -0.72 -15.39
N CYS A 156 9.44 -0.82 -14.41
CA CYS A 156 9.72 -0.60 -13.00
C CYS A 156 9.15 -1.72 -12.14
N TYR A 157 9.52 -2.96 -12.47
CA TYR A 157 9.05 -4.18 -11.83
C TYR A 157 9.17 -4.16 -10.30
N ASP A 158 10.27 -3.63 -9.77
CA ASP A 158 10.55 -3.64 -8.33
C ASP A 158 9.57 -2.81 -7.48
N PHE A 159 8.80 -1.90 -8.08
CA PHE A 159 7.78 -1.11 -7.38
C PHE A 159 6.54 -1.92 -7.01
N PHE A 160 6.42 -3.14 -7.53
CA PHE A 160 5.33 -4.05 -7.18
C PHE A 160 5.74 -4.93 -5.99
N PHE A 161 5.00 -4.83 -4.89
CA PHE A 161 5.30 -5.43 -3.58
C PHE A 161 4.31 -6.50 -3.11
N ASP A 162 3.35 -6.90 -3.94
CA ASP A 162 2.34 -7.88 -3.51
C ASP A 162 2.90 -9.30 -3.59
N ASN A 163 3.02 -9.94 -2.42
CA ASN A 163 3.63 -11.26 -2.25
C ASN A 163 2.63 -12.41 -2.36
N GLN A 164 1.34 -12.16 -2.62
CA GLN A 164 0.35 -13.26 -2.65
C GLN A 164 0.66 -14.30 -3.73
N ASP A 165 1.19 -13.89 -4.88
CA ASP A 165 1.37 -14.75 -6.05
C ASP A 165 2.82 -14.85 -6.57
N ILE A 166 3.73 -13.97 -6.11
CA ILE A 166 5.07 -13.80 -6.71
C ILE A 166 6.15 -14.40 -5.79
N LYS A 167 6.92 -15.36 -6.33
CA LYS A 167 8.02 -16.03 -5.61
C LYS A 167 9.27 -15.14 -5.43
N GLN A 168 9.41 -14.09 -6.24
CA GLN A 168 10.58 -13.20 -6.23
C GLN A 168 10.30 -11.95 -5.40
N THR A 169 11.06 -11.78 -4.30
CA THR A 169 10.99 -10.59 -3.44
C THR A 169 11.86 -9.48 -4.04
N SER A 170 11.28 -8.30 -4.29
CA SER A 170 12.07 -7.15 -4.77
C SER A 170 12.98 -6.59 -3.66
N PRO A 171 14.18 -6.08 -3.99
CA PRO A 171 15.09 -5.49 -3.00
C PRO A 171 14.47 -4.33 -2.22
N LEU A 172 13.54 -3.61 -2.85
CA LEU A 172 12.83 -2.45 -2.29
C LEU A 172 11.88 -2.80 -1.12
N ILE A 173 11.47 -4.07 -0.99
CA ILE A 173 10.66 -4.52 0.15
C ILE A 173 11.40 -4.29 1.47
N LYS A 174 12.72 -4.55 1.51
CA LYS A 174 13.53 -4.37 2.73
C LYS A 174 13.55 -2.91 3.22
N ILE A 175 13.51 -1.97 2.29
CA ILE A 175 13.56 -0.52 2.56
C ILE A 175 12.21 0.00 3.07
N HIS A 176 11.12 -0.64 2.64
CA HIS A 176 9.76 -0.32 3.08
C HIS A 176 9.43 -0.95 4.45
N SER A 177 9.95 -2.15 4.71
CA SER A 177 9.70 -2.95 5.91
C SER A 177 10.47 -2.46 7.15
N GLU A 178 9.95 -1.41 7.79
CA GLU A 178 10.03 -1.04 9.23
C GLU A 178 11.36 -1.05 10.03
N GLN A 179 12.45 -1.66 9.56
CA GLN A 179 13.75 -1.64 10.22
C GLN A 179 14.27 -0.19 10.31
N ASP A 180 14.05 0.63 9.28
CA ASP A 180 14.38 2.05 9.29
C ASP A 180 13.41 2.94 10.10
N LYS A 181 12.16 2.51 10.32
CA LYS A 181 11.23 3.28 11.19
C LYS A 181 11.78 3.32 12.61
N LYS A 182 12.44 2.24 13.05
CA LYS A 182 13.09 2.18 14.37
C LYS A 182 14.30 3.11 14.44
N GLU A 183 15.13 3.19 13.40
CA GLU A 183 16.31 4.06 13.38
C GLU A 183 15.94 5.54 13.28
N LEU A 184 15.05 5.92 12.36
CA LEU A 184 14.53 7.30 12.25
C LEU A 184 13.74 7.73 13.50
N SER A 185 13.05 6.80 14.17
CA SER A 185 12.38 7.11 15.45
C SER A 185 13.37 7.30 16.60
N LYS A 186 14.54 6.67 16.57
CA LYS A 186 15.59 6.86 17.60
C LYS A 186 16.26 8.22 17.43
N GLU A 187 16.58 8.62 16.20
CA GLU A 187 17.13 9.96 15.90
C GLU A 187 16.13 11.08 16.23
N LYS A 188 14.85 10.93 15.84
CA LYS A 188 13.79 11.90 16.22
C LYS A 188 13.50 11.94 17.72
N LYS A 189 13.66 10.80 18.43
CA LYS A 189 13.54 10.76 19.90
C LYS A 189 14.67 11.55 20.55
N GLN A 190 15.91 11.39 20.09
CA GLN A 190 17.06 12.17 20.55
C GLN A 190 16.86 13.68 20.35
N GLU A 191 16.44 14.13 19.16
CA GLU A 191 16.12 15.55 18.93
C GLU A 191 14.97 16.06 19.81
N SER A 192 13.94 15.23 20.03
CA SER A 192 12.81 15.59 20.89
C SER A 192 13.18 15.66 22.37
N ASP A 193 14.09 14.81 22.82
CA ASP A 193 14.59 14.77 24.19
C ASP A 193 15.53 15.96 24.46
N ASP A 194 16.34 16.35 23.47
CA ASP A 194 17.16 17.56 23.50
C ASP A 194 16.29 18.84 23.51
N PHE A 195 15.22 18.86 22.73
CA PHE A 195 14.24 19.95 22.74
C PHE A 195 13.48 20.02 24.08
N LYS A 196 13.11 18.87 24.65
CA LYS A 196 12.45 18.76 25.96
C LYS A 196 13.39 19.14 27.11
N ALA A 197 14.69 18.89 26.99
CA ALA A 197 15.71 19.37 27.92
C ALA A 197 15.84 20.90 27.87
N LYS A 198 15.89 21.48 26.66
CA LYS A 198 15.89 22.95 26.46
C LYS A 198 14.61 23.62 26.98
N ILE A 199 13.45 22.96 26.86
CA ILE A 199 12.19 23.45 27.44
C ILE A 199 12.17 23.36 28.98
N LYS A 200 12.87 22.39 29.59
CA LYS A 200 12.95 22.27 31.05
C LYS A 200 13.77 23.41 31.67
N ASP A 201 14.72 23.98 30.94
CA ASP A 201 15.54 25.14 31.33
C ASP A 201 14.92 26.48 30.98
N ALA A 202 13.87 26.51 30.16
CA ALA A 202 13.17 27.74 29.83
C ALA A 202 12.41 28.28 31.07
N PRO A 203 12.34 29.62 31.27
CA PRO A 203 11.82 30.26 32.49
C PRO A 203 10.28 30.25 32.57
N PHE A 204 9.63 29.16 32.15
CA PHE A 204 8.19 29.02 32.19
C PHE A 204 7.74 28.22 33.42
N LEU A 205 6.58 28.61 33.96
CA LEU A 205 5.99 28.03 35.17
C LEU A 205 5.57 26.56 34.94
N LYS A 206 6.26 25.60 35.56
CA LYS A 206 5.92 24.16 35.49
C LYS A 206 4.70 23.84 36.35
N ARG A 207 3.61 23.34 35.74
CA ARG A 207 2.46 22.78 36.48
C ARG A 207 2.79 21.37 37.00
N LYS A 208 2.64 21.14 38.31
CA LYS A 208 2.87 19.86 38.99
C LYS A 208 1.79 18.84 38.56
N LYS A 209 2.18 17.67 38.02
CA LYS A 209 1.26 16.54 37.74
C LYS A 209 1.41 15.48 38.84
N LYS A 210 0.29 14.91 39.31
CA LYS A 210 0.23 13.74 40.22
C LYS A 210 0.60 12.46 39.43
N GLU A 211 1.42 11.60 40.00
CA GLU A 211 2.18 10.55 39.28
C GLU A 211 1.67 9.10 39.40
N GLU A 212 0.54 8.81 40.05
CA GLU A 212 0.30 7.42 40.48
C GLU A 212 -0.59 6.53 39.59
N GLU A 213 -1.38 7.05 38.64
CA GLU A 213 -2.37 6.19 37.94
C GLU A 213 -1.97 5.73 36.51
N LYS A 214 -0.89 6.25 35.90
CA LYS A 214 -0.59 5.94 34.48
C LYS A 214 0.35 4.76 34.22
N LYS A 215 1.04 4.23 35.23
CA LYS A 215 2.06 3.19 35.03
C LYS A 215 1.50 1.77 34.88
N GLU A 216 0.24 1.54 35.25
CA GLU A 216 -0.36 0.20 35.19
C GLU A 216 -1.11 -0.08 33.88
N GLU A 217 -1.63 0.95 33.20
CA GLU A 217 -2.30 0.78 31.89
C GLU A 217 -1.28 0.52 30.76
N GLU A 218 -0.10 1.15 30.79
CA GLU A 218 0.93 0.96 29.75
C GLU A 218 1.53 -0.46 29.76
N LYS A 219 1.65 -1.10 30.94
CA LYS A 219 2.21 -2.45 31.04
C LYS A 219 1.27 -3.55 30.52
N LYS A 220 -0.05 -3.39 30.72
CA LYS A 220 -1.05 -4.38 30.25
C LYS A 220 -1.24 -4.36 28.73
N GLU A 221 -0.97 -3.24 28.06
CA GLU A 221 -0.98 -3.16 26.59
C GLU A 221 0.27 -3.72 25.92
N GLU A 222 1.43 -3.69 26.59
CA GLU A 222 2.68 -4.25 26.07
C GLU A 222 2.69 -5.77 26.10
N GLU A 223 2.18 -6.40 27.16
CA GLU A 223 2.13 -7.87 27.29
C GLU A 223 1.19 -8.51 26.26
N LYS A 224 0.04 -7.90 25.96
CA LYS A 224 -0.88 -8.37 24.90
C LYS A 224 -0.26 -8.30 23.50
N LYS A 225 0.61 -7.32 23.24
CA LYS A 225 1.32 -7.17 21.95
C LYS A 225 2.48 -8.16 21.80
N GLU A 226 2.98 -8.73 22.88
CA GLU A 226 4.03 -9.74 22.85
C GLU A 226 3.50 -11.15 22.64
N GLU A 227 2.32 -11.48 23.16
CA GLU A 227 1.66 -12.77 22.92
C GLU A 227 1.21 -12.92 21.45
N GLU A 228 0.60 -11.88 20.84
CA GLU A 228 0.26 -11.89 19.41
C GLU A 228 1.47 -12.01 18.47
N LYS A 229 2.68 -11.66 18.94
CA LYS A 229 3.92 -11.76 18.15
C LYS A 229 4.58 -13.13 18.22
N LYS A 230 4.26 -13.95 19.23
CA LYS A 230 4.85 -15.29 19.38
C LYS A 230 4.14 -16.34 18.52
N GLU A 231 2.86 -16.17 18.22
CA GLU A 231 2.09 -17.12 17.39
C GLU A 231 2.30 -16.96 15.87
N LYS A 232 2.83 -15.83 15.37
CA LYS A 232 3.00 -15.56 13.92
C LYS A 232 4.34 -16.01 13.30
N LYS A 233 5.08 -16.91 13.95
CA LYS A 233 6.48 -17.18 13.57
C LYS A 233 6.73 -18.15 12.41
N GLU A 234 5.72 -18.59 11.67
CA GLU A 234 5.91 -19.44 10.47
C GLU A 234 5.15 -18.98 9.21
N GLU A 235 4.63 -17.75 9.16
CA GLU A 235 4.09 -17.17 7.92
C GLU A 235 5.08 -16.17 7.31
N ILE A 236 5.41 -16.37 6.02
CA ILE A 236 6.13 -15.39 5.20
C ILE A 236 5.43 -14.03 5.37
N PRO A 237 6.16 -12.93 5.67
CA PRO A 237 5.52 -11.63 5.84
C PRO A 237 4.79 -11.23 4.55
N LYS A 238 3.46 -11.14 4.66
CA LYS A 238 2.57 -10.73 3.56
C LYS A 238 2.70 -9.22 3.36
N TYR A 239 3.48 -8.79 2.38
CA TYR A 239 3.51 -7.41 1.93
C TYR A 239 2.40 -7.15 0.92
N ARG A 240 1.77 -5.98 1.04
CA ARG A 240 0.72 -5.51 0.13
C ARG A 240 1.14 -4.17 -0.46
N ASN A 241 0.68 -3.91 -1.68
CA ASN A 241 0.90 -2.62 -2.33
C ASN A 241 0.14 -1.51 -1.60
N CYS A 242 0.80 -0.35 -1.48
CA CYS A 242 0.16 0.86 -0.96
C CYS A 242 -0.55 1.60 -2.11
N PHE A 243 -1.87 1.74 -1.99
CA PHE A 243 -2.70 2.47 -2.94
C PHE A 243 -3.32 3.70 -2.29
N VAL A 244 -3.18 4.85 -2.92
CA VAL A 244 -3.67 6.13 -2.40
C VAL A 244 -4.66 6.74 -3.37
N HIS A 245 -5.91 6.86 -2.94
CA HIS A 245 -6.95 7.52 -3.74
C HIS A 245 -6.78 9.05 -3.65
N MET A 246 -6.53 9.70 -4.78
CA MET A 246 -6.31 11.16 -4.86
C MET A 246 -7.57 11.95 -5.23
N GLY A 247 -8.65 11.26 -5.58
CA GLY A 247 -9.94 11.85 -5.87
C GLY A 247 -10.48 11.44 -7.25
N LYS A 248 -11.45 12.22 -7.73
CA LYS A 248 -12.10 12.01 -9.03
C LYS A 248 -11.15 12.35 -10.18
N MET A 249 -11.40 11.77 -11.35
CA MET A 249 -10.55 12.00 -12.52
C MET A 249 -10.58 13.46 -13.00
N CYS A 250 -11.72 14.15 -12.81
CA CYS A 250 -11.84 15.57 -13.11
C CYS A 250 -10.93 16.48 -12.28
N ASN A 251 -10.44 16.02 -11.13
CA ASN A 251 -9.54 16.81 -10.27
C ASN A 251 -8.08 16.75 -10.75
N MET A 252 -7.77 15.86 -11.70
CA MET A 252 -6.40 15.67 -12.15
C MET A 252 -6.03 16.67 -13.26
N SER A 253 -5.00 17.47 -13.01
CA SER A 253 -4.41 18.35 -14.01
C SER A 253 -3.46 17.57 -14.91
N PHE A 254 -3.89 17.22 -16.12
CA PHE A 254 -3.04 16.59 -17.13
C PHE A 254 -1.91 17.51 -17.60
N LEU A 255 -2.16 18.83 -17.58
CA LEU A 255 -1.20 19.83 -17.99
C LEU A 255 -0.40 20.31 -16.77
N LYS A 256 0.92 20.39 -16.94
CA LYS A 256 1.80 21.11 -16.01
C LYS A 256 1.54 22.60 -16.17
N VAL A 257 0.50 23.10 -15.50
CA VAL A 257 0.28 24.54 -15.42
C VAL A 257 1.46 25.11 -14.62
N PRO A 258 2.24 26.06 -15.16
CA PRO A 258 3.31 26.67 -14.41
C PRO A 258 2.71 27.25 -13.11
N PRO A 259 3.38 27.09 -11.97
CA PRO A 259 2.88 27.66 -10.72
C PRO A 259 2.68 29.15 -10.95
N GLN A 260 1.46 29.63 -10.78
CA GLN A 260 1.20 31.06 -10.79
C GLN A 260 1.95 31.62 -9.59
N ILE A 261 3.11 32.24 -9.84
CA ILE A 261 3.83 33.02 -8.85
C ILE A 261 2.93 34.21 -8.57
N LYS A 262 2.01 34.05 -7.62
CA LYS A 262 1.36 35.18 -6.98
C LYS A 262 2.48 35.91 -6.27
N GLN A 263 3.06 36.90 -6.94
CA GLN A 263 3.84 37.88 -6.24
C GLN A 263 2.87 38.46 -5.23
N ASN A 264 3.04 38.13 -3.95
CA ASN A 264 2.45 38.87 -2.85
C ASN A 264 3.11 40.26 -2.86
N ARG A 265 2.90 41.04 -3.93
CA ARG A 265 2.98 42.49 -3.82
C ARG A 265 1.80 42.82 -2.97
N ILE A 266 2.05 42.95 -1.68
CA ILE A 266 1.16 43.67 -0.77
C ILE A 266 0.87 44.97 -1.53
N SER A 267 -0.36 45.13 -2.01
CA SER A 267 -0.78 46.27 -2.83
C SER A 267 -0.86 47.58 -2.02
N PHE A 268 -0.23 47.59 -0.85
CA PHE A 268 -0.09 48.75 0.02
C PHE A 268 1.30 49.33 -0.17
N THR A 269 1.43 50.25 -1.12
CA THR A 269 2.58 51.15 -1.22
C THR A 269 2.18 52.47 -0.58
N SER A 270 2.80 52.82 0.53
CA SER A 270 2.65 54.14 1.17
C SER A 270 4.02 54.80 1.26
N GLY A 271 4.09 56.13 1.19
CA GLY A 271 5.34 56.86 1.35
C GLY A 271 6.05 56.60 2.69
N LEU A 272 5.31 56.14 3.70
CA LEU A 272 5.86 55.76 5.01
C LEU A 272 6.66 54.45 4.94
N LEU A 273 6.23 53.48 4.11
CA LEU A 273 6.98 52.23 3.94
C LEU A 273 8.26 52.45 3.12
N ASP A 274 8.22 53.34 2.14
CA ASP A 274 9.41 53.73 1.37
C ASP A 274 10.44 54.44 2.28
N ALA A 275 9.99 55.32 3.17
CA ALA A 275 10.85 55.94 4.18
C ALA A 275 11.47 54.90 5.14
N LEU A 276 10.69 53.90 5.59
CA LEU A 276 11.20 52.80 6.43
C LEU A 276 12.21 51.92 5.69
N ASP A 277 11.98 51.61 4.41
CA ASP A 277 12.92 50.83 3.60
C ASP A 277 14.21 51.63 3.32
N GLN A 278 14.09 52.95 3.11
CA GLN A 278 15.24 53.85 3.00
C GLN A 278 16.03 53.93 4.31
N GLU A 279 15.37 54.02 5.47
CA GLU A 279 16.06 54.00 6.76
C GLU A 279 16.74 52.66 7.04
N THR A 280 16.08 51.53 6.77
CA THR A 280 16.69 50.22 7.00
C THR A 280 17.88 49.94 6.07
N THR A 281 17.86 50.47 4.84
CA THR A 281 19.01 50.39 3.93
C THR A 281 20.15 51.29 4.41
N LEU A 282 19.85 52.52 4.86
CA LEU A 282 20.84 53.43 5.46
C LEU A 282 21.50 52.81 6.70
N GLN A 283 20.71 52.22 7.60
CA GLN A 283 21.22 51.54 8.80
C GLN A 283 22.15 50.39 8.44
N LYS A 284 21.81 49.57 7.43
CA LYS A 284 22.69 48.48 6.97
C LYS A 284 24.00 49.00 6.38
N GLN A 285 23.97 50.14 5.71
CA GLN A 285 25.16 50.75 5.12
C GLN A 285 26.07 51.40 6.17
N VAL A 286 25.50 52.14 7.13
CA VAL A 286 26.26 52.89 8.14
C VAL A 286 26.67 52.02 9.33
N MET A 287 25.80 51.10 9.75
CA MET A 287 26.01 50.25 10.93
C MET A 287 26.40 48.82 10.54
N ASN A 288 27.21 48.67 9.49
CA ASN A 288 27.71 47.36 9.11
C ASN A 288 28.79 46.89 10.11
N TYR A 289 28.43 45.93 10.97
CA TYR A 289 29.33 45.37 11.97
C TYR A 289 30.64 44.80 11.40
N LYS A 290 30.61 44.32 10.15
CA LYS A 290 31.82 43.83 9.46
C LYS A 290 32.81 44.95 9.18
N ASP A 291 32.32 46.10 8.72
CA ASP A 291 33.15 47.27 8.42
C ASP A 291 33.70 47.90 9.70
N TYR A 292 32.88 47.92 10.77
CA TYR A 292 33.33 48.32 12.10
C TYR A 292 34.48 47.45 12.62
N LYS A 293 34.37 46.12 12.52
CA LYS A 293 35.46 45.21 12.93
C LYS A 293 36.72 45.40 12.10
N ASN A 294 36.58 45.58 10.79
CA ASN A 294 37.73 45.79 9.91
C ASN A 294 38.46 47.09 10.26
N ASN A 295 37.73 48.17 10.61
CA ASN A 295 38.34 49.42 11.06
C ASN A 295 39.05 49.30 12.41
N ILE A 296 38.58 48.46 13.33
CA ILE A 296 39.28 48.18 14.60
C ILE A 296 40.62 47.47 14.34
N VAL A 297 40.68 46.55 13.38
CA VAL A 297 41.91 45.80 13.06
C VAL A 297 42.95 46.69 12.37
N VAL A 298 42.54 47.72 11.63
CA VAL A 298 43.44 48.66 10.92
C VAL A 298 43.99 49.75 11.86
N SER A 299 43.39 49.95 13.04
CA SER A 299 43.76 51.00 14.01
C SER A 299 44.63 50.49 15.17
N VAL A 300 45.16 49.27 15.07
CA VAL A 300 46.18 48.67 15.96
C VAL A 300 47.45 48.43 15.15
#